data_AF-A0A661F843-F1
#
_entry.id   AF-A0A661F843-F1
#
_cell.length_a   1.000
_cell.length_b   1.000
_cell.length_c   1.000
_cell.angle_alpha   90.00
_cell.angle_beta   90.00
_cell.angle_gamma   90.00
#
_symmetry.space_group_name_H-M   'P 1'
#
loop_
_entity.id
_entity.type
_entity.pdbx_description
1 polymer ?
#
loop_
_entity_poly.entity_id
_entity_poly.type
_entity_poly.pdbx_seq_one_letter_code
_entity_poly.pdbx_strand_id
1 'polypeptide(L)'
;MKIQTMKSLYVLAKKTGITTVEGFSTVLVSLVILTPYCGFLFDCGCTWPWSGLESHCNIHDPLAAHQCPWCASLLSGVVSSAAAVLAALFVSTHVVNSFDSLNRPLFSVQLPVSLAAGLSAFLVVATLTGWIAGSLQDYPVFIFQAG
;
A
#
# COMPACT_ATOMS: atom_id res chain seq x y z
N MET A 1 25.79 7.28 36.81
CA MET A 1 24.48 6.66 36.50
C MET A 1 23.59 7.48 35.55
N LYS A 2 23.56 8.83 35.58
CA LYS A 2 22.69 9.67 34.71
C LYS A 2 23.03 9.67 33.20
N ILE A 3 24.29 9.49 32.81
CA ILE A 3 24.74 9.64 31.40
C ILE A 3 24.29 8.45 30.53
N GLN A 4 24.25 7.25 31.09
CA GLN A 4 23.91 6.02 30.36
C GLN A 4 22.41 5.96 30.03
N THR A 5 21.56 6.44 30.95
CA THR A 5 20.12 6.58 30.75
C THR A 5 19.79 7.61 29.67
N MET A 6 20.51 8.74 29.61
CA MET A 6 20.29 9.76 28.57
C MET A 6 20.65 9.26 27.16
N LYS A 7 21.74 8.49 27.01
CA LYS A 7 22.09 7.88 25.72
C LYS A 7 21.03 6.87 25.26
N SER A 8 20.52 6.06 26.18
CA SER A 8 19.47 5.08 25.86
C SER A 8 18.17 5.75 25.42
N LEU A 9 17.76 6.84 26.09
CA LEU A 9 16.58 7.63 25.73
C LEU A 9 16.73 8.30 24.37
N TYR A 10 17.89 8.86 24.07
CA TYR A 10 18.17 9.47 22.77
C TYR A 10 18.13 8.45 21.62
N VAL A 11 18.70 7.25 21.82
CA VAL A 11 18.67 6.17 20.82
C VAL A 11 17.23 5.68 20.58
N LEU A 12 16.46 5.47 21.65
CA LEU A 12 15.04 5.09 21.55
C LEU A 12 14.20 6.16 20.83
N ALA A 13 14.32 7.42 21.22
CA ALA A 13 13.57 8.52 20.58
C ALA A 13 13.91 8.66 19.09
N LYS A 14 15.19 8.52 18.74
CA LYS A 14 15.66 8.54 17.35
C LYS A 14 15.11 7.34 16.55
N LYS A 15 15.11 6.14 17.14
CA LYS A 15 14.57 4.92 16.52
C LYS A 15 13.07 5.04 16.23
N THR A 16 12.29 5.50 17.21
CA THR A 16 10.85 5.72 17.06
C THR A 16 10.56 6.78 16.01
N GLY A 17 11.31 7.88 15.99
CA GLY A 17 11.17 8.94 14.99
C GLY A 17 11.40 8.46 13.56
N ILE A 18 12.50 7.72 13.31
CA ILE A 18 12.83 7.21 11.97
C ILE A 18 11.77 6.22 11.47
N THR A 19 11.37 5.27 12.32
CA THR A 19 10.35 4.27 11.97
C THR A 19 9.00 4.90 11.64
N THR A 20 8.64 5.99 12.33
CA THR A 20 7.39 6.73 12.11
C THR A 20 7.40 7.42 10.74
N VAL A 21 8.50 8.06 10.34
CA VAL A 21 8.61 8.74 9.04
C VAL A 21 8.48 7.75 7.90
N GLU A 22 9.20 6.62 7.95
CA GLU A 22 9.17 5.63 6.87
C GLU A 22 7.82 4.93 6.74
N GLY A 23 7.21 4.55 7.87
CA GLY A 23 5.87 3.99 7.87
C GLY A 23 4.84 4.97 7.29
N PHE A 24 4.91 6.24 7.70
CA PHE A 24 4.01 7.28 7.18
C PHE A 24 4.20 7.53 5.68
N SER A 25 5.45 7.64 5.21
CA SER A 25 5.76 7.77 3.78
C SER A 25 5.22 6.58 2.98
N THR A 26 5.39 5.36 3.48
CA THR A 26 4.88 4.14 2.83
C THR A 26 3.36 4.14 2.70
N VAL A 27 2.65 4.54 3.76
CA VAL A 27 1.18 4.64 3.73
C VAL A 27 0.73 5.70 2.73
N LEU A 28 1.34 6.89 2.73
CA LEU A 28 0.99 7.95 1.78
C LEU A 28 1.17 7.51 0.32
N VAL A 29 2.31 6.90 0.00
CA VAL A 29 2.57 6.43 -1.37
C VAL A 29 1.60 5.31 -1.75
N SER A 30 1.28 4.40 -0.82
CA SER A 30 0.30 3.33 -1.04
C SER A 30 -1.09 3.90 -1.36
N LEU A 31 -1.53 4.93 -0.64
CA LEU A 31 -2.82 5.61 -0.89
C LEU A 31 -2.86 6.29 -2.26
N VAL A 32 -1.76 6.92 -2.68
CA VAL A 32 -1.66 7.58 -4.00
C VAL A 32 -1.69 6.54 -5.14
N ILE A 33 -1.06 5.38 -4.96
CA ILE A 33 -0.98 4.32 -5.97
C ILE A 33 -2.28 3.50 -6.03
N LEU A 34 -3.06 3.43 -4.95
CA LEU A 34 -4.25 2.57 -4.86
C LEU A 34 -5.24 2.78 -6.01
N THR A 35 -5.57 4.01 -6.38
CA THR A 35 -6.57 4.28 -7.44
C THR A 35 -6.10 3.99 -8.86
N PRO A 36 -4.92 4.44 -9.34
CA PRO A 36 -4.45 4.02 -10.65
C PRO A 36 -4.19 2.51 -10.70
N TYR A 37 -3.82 1.90 -9.57
CA TYR A 37 -3.64 0.45 -9.49
C TYR A 37 -4.96 -0.32 -9.56
N CYS A 38 -6.03 0.19 -8.95
CA CYS A 38 -7.39 -0.32 -9.14
C CYS A 38 -7.80 -0.25 -10.63
N GLY A 39 -7.57 0.89 -11.28
CA GLY A 39 -7.81 1.07 -12.71
C GLY A 39 -7.03 0.08 -13.57
N PHE A 40 -5.77 -0.18 -13.22
CA PHE A 40 -4.95 -1.19 -13.87
C PHE A 40 -5.49 -2.62 -13.67
N LEU A 41 -5.81 -3.03 -12.44
CA LEU A 41 -6.23 -4.40 -12.15
C LEU A 41 -7.55 -4.79 -12.84
N PHE A 42 -8.51 -3.87 -12.89
CA PHE A 42 -9.89 -4.14 -13.31
C PHE A 42 -10.30 -3.47 -14.62
N ASP A 43 -9.38 -2.79 -15.28
CA ASP A 43 -9.63 -1.94 -16.46
C ASP A 43 -10.83 -0.99 -16.27
N CYS A 44 -10.98 -0.47 -15.05
CA CYS A 44 -12.21 0.19 -14.63
C CYS A 44 -12.19 1.71 -14.81
N GLY A 45 -11.12 2.28 -15.39
CA GLY A 45 -11.00 3.72 -15.69
C GLY A 45 -10.49 4.60 -14.54
N CYS A 46 -10.29 4.05 -13.34
CA CYS A 46 -9.72 4.81 -12.21
C CYS A 46 -8.27 5.23 -12.47
N THR A 47 -7.89 6.41 -12.02
CA THR A 47 -6.58 7.01 -12.36
C THR A 47 -5.96 7.76 -11.18
N TRP A 48 -4.87 8.47 -11.44
CA TRP A 48 -4.15 9.25 -10.46
C TRP A 48 -5.05 10.31 -9.79
N PRO A 49 -4.82 10.62 -8.50
CA PRO A 49 -5.60 11.61 -7.77
C PRO A 49 -5.71 12.98 -8.46
N TRP A 50 -4.64 13.42 -9.13
CA TRP A 50 -4.60 14.69 -9.87
C TRP A 50 -5.12 14.59 -11.32
N SER A 51 -5.48 13.39 -11.78
CA SER A 51 -6.01 13.14 -13.14
C SER A 51 -7.49 12.76 -13.14
N GLY A 52 -8.19 13.00 -12.04
CA GLY A 52 -9.62 12.73 -11.90
C GLY A 52 -9.96 11.70 -10.83
N LEU A 53 -8.98 10.97 -10.28
CA LEU A 53 -9.15 9.94 -9.24
C LEU A 53 -10.18 8.88 -9.63
N GLU A 54 -11.45 9.13 -9.30
CA GLU A 54 -12.60 8.28 -9.58
C GLU A 54 -13.53 8.79 -10.69
N SER A 55 -13.36 10.01 -11.17
CA SER A 55 -14.29 10.68 -12.09
C SER A 55 -14.49 9.95 -13.42
N HIS A 56 -13.55 9.10 -13.81
CA HIS A 56 -13.58 8.31 -15.04
C HIS A 56 -13.83 6.81 -14.77
N CYS A 57 -14.13 6.41 -13.53
CA CYS A 57 -14.37 5.01 -13.20
C CYS A 57 -15.73 4.54 -13.70
N ASN A 58 -15.83 3.25 -14.03
CA ASN A 58 -17.06 2.58 -14.48
C ASN A 58 -18.23 2.65 -13.46
N ILE A 59 -17.95 2.95 -12.19
CA ILE A 59 -18.98 3.20 -11.15
C ILE A 59 -19.92 4.36 -11.49
N HIS A 60 -19.50 5.27 -12.36
CA HIS A 60 -20.31 6.37 -12.84
C HIS A 60 -21.01 6.08 -14.17
N ASP A 61 -20.72 4.93 -14.80
CA ASP A 61 -21.38 4.51 -16.03
C ASP A 61 -22.56 3.57 -15.71
N PRO A 62 -23.82 4.03 -15.85
CA PRO A 62 -25.00 3.20 -15.60
C PRO A 62 -25.19 2.12 -16.67
N LEU A 63 -24.49 2.20 -17.81
CA LEU A 63 -24.53 1.20 -18.89
C LEU A 63 -23.41 0.16 -18.78
N ALA A 64 -22.48 0.31 -17.81
CA ALA A 64 -21.43 -0.65 -17.60
C ALA A 64 -22.00 -2.03 -17.24
N ALA A 65 -21.66 -3.04 -18.03
CA ALA A 65 -22.12 -4.41 -17.83
C ALA A 65 -21.71 -4.97 -16.46
N HIS A 66 -20.52 -4.57 -15.97
CA HIS A 66 -20.01 -4.95 -14.67
C HIS A 66 -19.37 -3.74 -13.98
N GLN A 67 -19.62 -3.63 -12.68
CA GLN A 67 -19.02 -2.62 -11.81
C GLN A 67 -17.73 -3.13 -11.19
N CYS A 68 -16.74 -2.25 -10.98
CA CYS A 68 -15.45 -2.64 -10.41
C CYS A 68 -15.63 -3.38 -9.07
N PRO A 69 -15.00 -4.55 -8.83
CA PRO A 69 -15.21 -5.36 -7.63
C PRO A 69 -14.88 -4.67 -6.30
N TRP A 70 -14.01 -3.67 -6.33
CA TRP A 70 -13.67 -2.86 -5.16
C TRP A 70 -14.67 -1.72 -4.91
N CYS A 71 -15.35 -1.23 -5.96
CA CYS A 71 -16.35 -0.17 -5.86
C CYS A 71 -17.77 -0.74 -5.66
N ALA A 72 -18.09 -1.86 -6.30
CA ALA A 72 -19.38 -2.54 -6.22
C ALA A 72 -19.65 -3.10 -4.81
N SER A 73 -18.60 -3.48 -4.08
CA SER A 73 -18.67 -3.97 -2.71
C SER A 73 -17.74 -3.16 -1.80
N LEU A 74 -18.32 -2.32 -0.94
CA LEU A 74 -17.58 -1.57 0.07
C LEU A 74 -16.72 -2.49 0.94
N LEU A 75 -17.26 -3.67 1.30
CA LEU A 75 -16.54 -4.65 2.09
C LEU A 75 -15.27 -5.13 1.36
N SER A 76 -15.40 -5.48 0.07
CA SER A 76 -14.28 -5.91 -0.76
C SER A 76 -13.22 -4.82 -0.90
N GLY A 77 -13.63 -3.59 -1.22
CA GLY A 77 -12.73 -2.46 -1.39
C GLY A 77 -11.99 -2.09 -0.10
N VAL A 78 -12.71 -1.96 1.01
CA VAL A 78 -12.13 -1.61 2.32
C VAL A 78 -11.22 -2.71 2.83
N VAL A 79 -11.64 -3.98 2.79
CA VAL A 79 -10.83 -5.09 3.29
C VAL A 79 -9.56 -5.26 2.45
N SER A 80 -9.67 -5.19 1.12
CA SER A 80 -8.52 -5.31 0.22
C SER A 80 -7.51 -4.19 0.43
N SER A 81 -7.97 -2.93 0.42
CA SER A 81 -7.10 -1.77 0.59
C SER A 81 -6.49 -1.70 1.99
N ALA A 82 -7.27 -1.98 3.04
CA ALA A 82 -6.75 -2.02 4.41
C ALA A 82 -5.72 -3.14 4.59
N ALA A 83 -5.97 -4.35 4.09
CA ALA A 83 -5.02 -5.45 4.16
C ALA A 83 -3.71 -5.10 3.45
N ALA A 84 -3.78 -4.51 2.26
CA ALA A 84 -2.60 -4.11 1.50
C ALA A 84 -1.79 -3.01 2.21
N VAL A 85 -2.46 -1.97 2.75
CA VAL A 85 -1.78 -0.88 3.47
C VAL A 85 -1.16 -1.39 4.78
N LEU A 86 -1.85 -2.26 5.51
CA LEU A 86 -1.31 -2.86 6.74
C LEU A 86 -0.10 -3.75 6.44
N ALA A 87 -0.13 -4.54 5.36
CA ALA A 87 1.01 -5.33 4.92
C ALA A 87 2.20 -4.45 4.53
N ALA A 88 1.96 -3.35 3.81
CA ALA A 88 2.99 -2.38 3.44
C ALA A 88 3.66 -1.76 4.66
N LEU A 89 2.86 -1.31 5.63
CA LEU A 89 3.33 -0.73 6.88
C LEU A 89 4.13 -1.76 7.70
N PHE A 90 3.62 -2.98 7.81
CA PHE A 90 4.28 -4.07 8.51
C PHE A 90 5.65 -4.36 7.90
N VAL A 91 5.73 -4.56 6.57
CA VAL A 91 6.99 -4.87 5.89
C VAL A 91 7.98 -3.71 5.97
N SER A 92 7.54 -2.47 5.71
CA SER A 92 8.41 -1.29 5.81
C SER A 92 9.03 -1.15 7.21
N THR A 93 8.21 -1.26 8.27
CA THR A 93 8.70 -1.13 9.65
C THR A 93 9.61 -2.29 10.06
N HIS A 94 9.35 -3.51 9.59
CA HIS A 94 10.24 -4.66 9.79
C HIS A 94 11.60 -4.49 9.11
N VAL A 95 11.63 -3.91 7.91
CA VAL A 95 12.88 -3.61 7.19
C VAL A 95 13.69 -2.57 7.96
N VAL A 96 13.07 -1.47 8.40
CA VAL A 96 13.71 -0.45 9.26
C VAL A 96 14.37 -1.05 10.48
N ASN A 97 13.62 -1.87 11.22
CA ASN A 97 14.11 -2.50 12.44
C ASN A 97 15.29 -3.45 12.17
N SER A 98 15.33 -4.08 10.98
CA SER A 98 16.42 -4.95 10.56
C SER A 98 17.70 -4.16 10.26
N PHE A 99 17.59 -2.99 9.62
CA PHE A 99 18.74 -2.11 9.35
C PHE A 99 19.32 -1.51 10.64
N ASP A 100 18.47 -1.09 11.57
CA ASP A 100 18.88 -0.58 12.88
C ASP A 100 19.62 -1.65 13.68
N SER A 101 19.14 -2.90 13.65
CA SER A 101 19.83 -4.05 14.26
C SER A 101 21.22 -4.31 13.67
N LEU A 102 21.45 -3.96 12.40
CA LEU A 102 22.74 -4.10 11.73
C LEU A 102 23.68 -2.90 11.96
N ASN A 103 23.25 -1.89 12.73
CA ASN A 103 24.01 -0.68 13.04
C ASN A 103 24.55 0.03 11.78
N ARG A 104 23.75 0.05 10.69
CA ARG A 104 24.08 0.71 9.42
C ARG A 104 23.38 2.07 9.31
N PRO A 105 24.03 3.20 9.65
CA PRO A 105 23.37 4.50 9.78
C PRO A 105 23.19 5.27 8.45
N LEU A 106 23.16 4.59 7.29
CA LEU A 106 22.96 5.25 6.00
C LEU A 106 21.46 5.47 5.73
N PHE A 107 20.93 6.54 6.32
CA PHE A 107 19.56 7.03 6.10
C PHE A 107 19.17 7.08 4.61
N SER A 108 20.12 7.47 3.74
CA SER A 108 19.92 7.54 2.28
C SER A 108 19.65 6.21 1.60
N VAL A 109 20.05 5.08 2.19
CA VAL A 109 19.81 3.73 1.64
C VAL A 109 18.62 3.07 2.32
N GLN A 110 18.41 3.35 3.61
CA GLN A 110 17.33 2.75 4.40
C GLN A 110 15.94 3.14 3.86
N LEU A 111 15.72 4.44 3.64
CA LEU A 111 14.44 4.97 3.18
C LEU A 111 13.98 4.35 1.85
N PRO A 112 14.77 4.35 0.75
CA PRO A 112 14.32 3.78 -0.51
C PRO A 112 14.11 2.26 -0.42
N VAL A 113 14.92 1.54 0.35
CA VAL A 113 14.78 0.07 0.49
C VAL A 113 13.51 -0.30 1.26
N SER A 114 13.26 0.38 2.37
CA SER A 114 12.05 0.19 3.18
C SER A 114 10.79 0.56 2.43
N LEU A 115 10.80 1.70 1.71
CA LEU A 115 9.69 2.11 0.86
C LEU A 115 9.44 1.11 -0.27
N ALA A 116 10.50 0.66 -0.96
CA ALA A 116 10.37 -0.33 -2.03
C ALA A 116 9.83 -1.68 -1.50
N ALA A 117 10.28 -2.12 -0.32
CA ALA A 117 9.78 -3.33 0.32
C ALA A 117 8.33 -3.20 0.78
N GLY A 118 7.94 -2.05 1.34
CA GLY A 118 6.55 -1.78 1.70
C GLY A 118 5.64 -1.74 0.48
N LEU A 119 6.06 -1.08 -0.60
CA LEU A 119 5.30 -1.00 -1.85
C LEU A 119 5.19 -2.34 -2.56
N SER A 120 6.23 -3.18 -2.53
CA SER A 120 6.13 -4.53 -3.10
C SER A 120 5.11 -5.37 -2.32
N ALA A 121 5.12 -5.29 -0.99
CA ALA A 121 4.12 -5.96 -0.15
C ALA A 121 2.70 -5.45 -0.42
N PHE A 122 2.53 -4.13 -0.57
CA PHE A 122 1.26 -3.51 -0.97
C PHE A 122 0.74 -4.12 -2.28
N LEU A 123 1.56 -4.09 -3.34
CA LEU A 123 1.16 -4.56 -4.67
C LEU A 123 0.82 -6.05 -4.66
N VAL A 124 1.60 -6.88 -3.97
CA VAL A 124 1.33 -8.32 -3.86
C VAL A 124 -0.01 -8.57 -3.16
N VAL A 125 -0.22 -7.97 -2.00
CA VAL A 125 -1.47 -8.18 -1.24
C VAL A 125 -2.66 -7.60 -1.99
N ALA A 126 -2.55 -6.41 -2.55
CA ALA A 126 -3.59 -5.78 -3.34
C ALA A 126 -3.95 -6.61 -4.59
N THR A 127 -2.97 -7.20 -5.30
CA THR A 127 -3.22 -8.12 -6.42
C THR A 127 -4.03 -9.33 -5.94
N LEU A 128 -3.59 -9.97 -4.85
CA LEU A 128 -4.21 -11.20 -4.34
C LEU A 128 -5.64 -10.95 -3.88
N THR A 129 -5.87 -9.89 -3.09
CA THR A 129 -7.21 -9.54 -2.62
C THR A 129 -8.10 -9.05 -3.76
N GLY A 130 -7.52 -8.33 -4.74
CA GLY A 130 -8.23 -7.93 -5.96
C GLY A 130 -8.65 -9.11 -6.82
N TRP A 131 -7.78 -10.12 -6.97
CA TRP A 131 -8.10 -11.36 -7.69
C TRP A 131 -9.22 -12.14 -7.00
N ILE A 132 -9.17 -12.28 -5.67
CA ILE A 132 -10.23 -12.91 -4.88
C ILE A 132 -11.55 -12.13 -5.06
N ALA A 133 -11.51 -10.80 -4.96
CA ALA A 133 -12.67 -9.95 -5.13
C ALA A 133 -13.32 -10.09 -6.52
N GLY A 134 -12.52 -10.08 -7.58
CA GLY A 134 -12.99 -10.26 -8.95
C GLY A 134 -13.58 -11.65 -9.19
N SER A 135 -12.93 -12.69 -8.66
CA SER A 135 -13.41 -14.08 -8.76
C SER A 135 -14.73 -14.31 -8.03
N LEU A 136 -14.93 -13.67 -6.87
CA LEU A 136 -16.17 -13.79 -6.10
C LEU A 136 -17.34 -13.00 -6.70
N GLN A 137 -17.07 -12.06 -7.60
CA GLN A 137 -18.06 -11.17 -8.21
C GLN A 137 -18.21 -11.41 -9.72
N ASP A 138 -17.66 -12.51 -10.24
CA ASP A 138 -17.70 -12.90 -11.66
C ASP A 138 -17.29 -11.77 -12.62
N TYR A 139 -16.30 -10.97 -12.21
CA TYR A 139 -15.85 -9.82 -13.00
C TYR A 139 -14.95 -10.30 -14.15
N PRO A 140 -15.26 -9.98 -15.42
CA PRO A 140 -14.66 -10.64 -16.60
C PRO A 140 -13.32 -10.07 -17.05
N VAL A 141 -12.97 -8.85 -16.63
CA VAL A 141 -11.75 -8.15 -17.03
C VAL A 141 -10.81 -8.01 -15.84
N PHE A 142 -9.89 -8.96 -15.73
CA PHE A 142 -8.76 -8.90 -14.80
C PHE A 142 -7.49 -9.22 -15.57
N ILE A 143 -6.39 -8.48 -15.33
CA ILE A 143 -5.11 -8.64 -16.07
C ILE A 143 -4.57 -10.09 -16.08
N PHE A 144 -4.99 -10.93 -15.14
CA PHE A 144 -4.56 -12.33 -15.02
C PHE A 144 -5.64 -13.37 -15.36
N GLN A 145 -6.82 -12.96 -15.84
CA GLN A 145 -7.81 -13.90 -16.34
C GLN A 145 -7.45 -14.20 -17.80
N ALA A 146 -6.92 -15.40 -18.05
CA ALA A 146 -6.77 -15.91 -19.40
C ALA A 146 -8.17 -15.96 -20.03
N GLY A 147 -8.33 -15.23 -21.14
CA GLY A 147 -9.57 -15.22 -21.93
C GLY A 147 -9.96 -16.60 -22.46
#